data_AF-A0A7L2FL53-F1
#
_entry.id   AF-A0A7L2FL53-F1
#
_cell.length_a   1.000
_cell.length_b   1.000
_cell.length_c   1.000
_cell.angle_alpha   90.00
_cell.angle_beta   90.00
_cell.angle_gamma   90.00
#
_symmetry.space_group_name_H-M   'P 1'
#
loop_
_entity.id
_entity.type
_entity.pdbx_description
1 polymer ?
#
loop_
_entity_poly.entity_id
_entity_poly.type
_entity_poly.pdbx_seq_one_letter_code
_entity_poly.pdbx_strand_id
1 'polypeptide(L)'
;RHSGMIGNIYSMGLALQALETSSEFYAPRKWDRAQAFSVVYNHDYQQPMAIAQVLPPLVGKSYLNAGGWGCAATNRMSPCQQLPLRGVPASITVQFSITNTLKNYFHYSTSVCVPDNSKLLQVMKVARNEKPDNFCFKTKKTSWGPFVTSIHGLAGNETERTYWQFFSCWSPLQEGVGTYKPKNWEHIQAIFSTY
;
A
#
# COMPACT_ATOMS: atom_id res chain seq x y z
N ARG A 1 -22.07 -1.09 5.95
CA ARG A 1 -20.96 -0.19 5.55
C ARG A 1 -21.57 0.94 4.74
N HIS A 2 -21.57 2.16 5.28
CA HIS A 2 -22.26 3.31 4.69
C HIS A 2 -21.40 4.12 3.70
N SER A 3 -20.16 3.68 3.43
CA SER A 3 -19.18 4.44 2.64
C SER A 3 -19.03 3.98 1.19
N GLY A 4 -19.77 2.96 0.72
CA GLY A 4 -19.57 2.37 -0.61
C GLY A 4 -18.28 1.54 -0.79
N MET A 5 -17.43 1.44 0.24
CA MET A 5 -16.14 0.76 0.17
C MET A 5 -16.21 -0.75 0.45
N ILE A 6 -15.63 -1.54 -0.46
CA ILE A 6 -15.51 -3.00 -0.40
C ILE A 6 -14.04 -3.36 -0.20
N GLY A 7 -13.71 -3.97 0.94
CA GLY A 7 -12.32 -4.09 1.38
C GLY A 7 -11.76 -2.72 1.77
N ASN A 8 -10.74 -2.25 1.05
CA ASN A 8 -10.09 -0.94 1.16
C ASN A 8 -10.01 -0.23 -0.23
N ILE A 9 -9.46 0.98 -0.28
CA ILE A 9 -9.37 1.76 -1.53
C ILE A 9 -8.57 1.08 -2.66
N TYR A 10 -7.58 0.25 -2.32
CA TYR A 10 -6.73 -0.47 -3.27
C TYR A 10 -7.38 -1.77 -3.78
N SER A 11 -8.36 -2.33 -3.07
CA SER A 11 -9.16 -3.48 -3.56
C SER A 11 -10.38 -3.08 -4.39
N MET A 12 -10.81 -1.81 -4.30
CA MET A 12 -12.03 -1.34 -4.94
C MET A 12 -12.06 -1.55 -6.46
N GLY A 13 -10.93 -1.31 -7.15
CA GLY A 13 -10.87 -1.48 -8.61
C GLY A 13 -11.20 -2.90 -9.07
N LEU A 14 -10.74 -3.92 -8.33
CA LEU A 14 -11.07 -5.31 -8.61
C LEU A 14 -12.49 -5.68 -8.16
N ALA A 15 -12.93 -5.16 -7.00
CA ALA A 15 -14.28 -5.39 -6.50
C ALA A 15 -15.36 -4.83 -7.44
N LEU A 16 -15.14 -3.64 -8.00
CA LEU A 16 -16.01 -3.03 -9.01
C LEU A 16 -16.15 -3.94 -10.24
N GLN A 17 -15.03 -4.40 -10.79
CA GLN A 17 -15.06 -5.32 -11.94
C GLN A 17 -15.83 -6.60 -11.63
N ALA A 18 -15.55 -7.23 -10.48
CA ALA A 18 -16.20 -8.47 -10.10
C ALA A 18 -17.71 -8.29 -9.98
N LEU A 19 -18.18 -7.26 -9.25
CA LEU A 19 -19.61 -7.03 -9.03
C LEU A 19 -20.34 -6.57 -10.29
N GLU A 20 -19.70 -5.80 -11.17
CA GLU A 20 -20.30 -5.45 -12.46
C GLU A 20 -20.51 -6.67 -13.36
N THR A 21 -19.63 -7.68 -13.26
CA THR A 21 -19.72 -8.92 -14.05
C THR A 21 -20.55 -10.03 -13.41
N SER A 22 -21.05 -9.84 -12.19
CA SER A 22 -21.76 -10.88 -11.41
C SER A 22 -23.12 -10.41 -10.88
N SER A 23 -23.81 -9.56 -11.66
CA SER A 23 -25.09 -8.95 -11.27
C SER A 23 -26.20 -9.92 -10.86
N GLU A 24 -26.14 -11.15 -11.37
CA GLU A 24 -27.10 -12.20 -11.07
C GLU A 24 -26.99 -12.78 -9.65
N PHE A 25 -25.86 -12.60 -8.96
CA PHE A 25 -25.55 -13.33 -7.73
C PHE A 25 -25.70 -12.56 -6.41
N TYR A 26 -25.94 -11.25 -6.44
CA TYR A 26 -26.06 -10.45 -5.21
C TYR A 26 -27.50 -10.00 -4.89
N ALA A 27 -28.49 -10.41 -5.68
CA ALA A 27 -29.89 -10.28 -5.27
C ALA A 27 -30.17 -11.07 -3.97
N PRO A 28 -31.00 -10.57 -3.04
CA PRO A 28 -31.80 -9.34 -3.10
C PRO A 28 -31.04 -8.08 -2.64
N ARG A 29 -29.78 -8.21 -2.22
CA ARG A 29 -28.99 -7.11 -1.66
C ARG A 29 -28.54 -6.16 -2.77
N LYS A 30 -29.21 -5.01 -2.89
CA LYS A 30 -28.81 -3.96 -3.84
C LYS A 30 -27.43 -3.41 -3.46
N TRP A 31 -26.51 -3.45 -4.42
CA TRP A 31 -25.23 -2.77 -4.34
C TRP A 31 -25.34 -1.40 -5.03
N ASP A 32 -24.98 -0.35 -4.30
CA ASP A 32 -24.93 1.01 -4.85
C ASP A 32 -23.62 1.22 -5.64
N ARG A 33 -23.69 0.93 -6.94
CA ARG A 33 -22.57 1.11 -7.88
C ARG A 33 -22.09 2.56 -7.92
N ALA A 34 -23.01 3.53 -7.92
CA ALA A 34 -22.66 4.95 -8.03
C ALA A 34 -21.87 5.41 -6.80
N GLN A 35 -22.28 4.98 -5.62
CA GLN A 35 -21.55 5.24 -4.38
C GLN A 35 -20.14 4.62 -4.43
N ALA A 36 -20.02 3.35 -4.82
CA ALA A 36 -18.72 2.67 -4.92
C ALA A 36 -17.79 3.31 -5.97
N PHE A 37 -18.34 3.73 -7.11
CA PHE A 37 -17.61 4.44 -8.16
C PHE A 37 -17.09 5.80 -7.66
N SER A 38 -17.92 6.57 -6.94
CA SER A 38 -17.52 7.87 -6.39
C SER A 38 -16.32 7.76 -5.44
N VAL A 39 -16.23 6.69 -4.65
CA VAL A 39 -15.09 6.44 -3.76
C VAL A 39 -13.78 6.33 -4.53
N VAL A 40 -13.76 5.57 -5.63
CA VAL A 40 -12.54 5.40 -6.42
C VAL A 40 -12.24 6.60 -7.29
N TYR A 41 -13.25 7.23 -7.88
CA TYR A 41 -13.07 8.38 -8.76
C TYR A 41 -12.43 9.57 -8.04
N ASN A 42 -12.80 9.79 -6.77
CA ASN A 42 -12.31 10.91 -5.98
C ASN A 42 -11.00 10.64 -5.22
N HIS A 43 -10.39 9.46 -5.36
CA HIS A 43 -9.14 9.15 -4.68
C HIS A 43 -7.91 9.52 -5.52
N ASP A 44 -6.92 10.14 -4.89
CA ASP A 44 -5.64 10.46 -5.53
C ASP A 44 -4.70 9.25 -5.49
N TYR A 45 -4.57 8.57 -6.62
CA TYR A 45 -3.69 7.41 -6.75
C TYR A 45 -2.28 7.82 -7.18
N GLN A 46 -1.32 7.62 -6.30
CA GLN A 46 0.10 7.88 -6.57
C GLN A 46 0.87 6.61 -7.00
N GLN A 47 0.29 5.43 -6.80
CA GLN A 47 0.95 4.14 -7.03
C GLN A 47 0.50 3.55 -8.39
N PRO A 48 1.41 3.30 -9.35
CA PRO A 48 1.04 2.87 -10.71
C PRO A 48 0.25 1.57 -10.82
N MET A 49 0.50 0.59 -9.95
CA MET A 49 -0.25 -0.66 -9.90
C MET A 49 -1.67 -0.45 -9.36
N ALA A 50 -1.88 0.42 -8.38
CA ALA A 50 -3.20 0.82 -7.91
C ALA A 50 -4.00 1.49 -9.05
N ILE A 51 -3.35 2.38 -9.81
CA ILE A 51 -3.95 2.98 -11.01
C ILE A 51 -4.34 1.89 -12.01
N ALA A 52 -3.44 0.96 -12.32
CA ALA A 52 -3.71 -0.11 -13.28
C ALA A 52 -4.87 -1.04 -12.87
N GLN A 53 -5.11 -1.23 -11.56
CA GLN A 53 -6.23 -2.03 -11.07
C GLN A 53 -7.57 -1.29 -11.05
N VAL A 54 -7.55 0.03 -10.88
CA VAL A 54 -8.77 0.86 -10.83
C VAL A 54 -9.15 1.45 -12.19
N LEU A 55 -8.20 1.56 -13.12
CA LEU A 55 -8.46 2.13 -14.43
C LEU A 55 -9.54 1.38 -15.23
N PRO A 56 -9.55 0.03 -15.31
CA PRO A 56 -10.57 -0.68 -16.08
C PRO A 56 -12.01 -0.30 -15.69
N PRO A 57 -12.45 -0.38 -14.42
CA PRO A 57 -13.82 0.00 -14.06
C PRO A 57 -14.08 1.51 -14.24
N LEU A 58 -13.07 2.38 -14.08
CA LEU A 58 -13.21 3.81 -14.34
C LEU A 58 -13.54 4.14 -15.81
N VAL A 59 -13.11 3.28 -16.74
CA VAL A 59 -13.45 3.39 -18.17
C VAL A 59 -14.55 2.42 -18.62
N GLY A 60 -15.30 1.86 -17.65
CA GLY A 60 -16.41 0.93 -17.93
C GLY A 60 -15.96 -0.39 -18.55
N LYS A 61 -14.79 -0.89 -18.15
CA LYS A 61 -14.20 -2.16 -18.61
C LYS A 61 -13.89 -3.09 -17.44
N SER A 62 -13.78 -4.38 -17.74
CA SER A 62 -13.22 -5.39 -16.87
C SER A 62 -12.17 -6.23 -17.60
N TYR A 63 -11.43 -7.06 -16.87
CA TYR A 63 -10.51 -8.01 -17.50
C TYR A 63 -11.19 -9.00 -18.45
N LEU A 64 -12.50 -9.25 -18.34
CA LEU A 64 -13.24 -10.07 -19.30
C LEU A 64 -13.30 -9.42 -20.70
N ASN A 65 -13.09 -8.10 -20.80
CA ASN A 65 -13.04 -7.41 -22.08
C ASN A 65 -11.67 -7.52 -22.78
N ALA A 66 -10.64 -8.09 -22.14
CA ALA A 66 -9.28 -8.14 -22.69
C ALA A 66 -9.18 -8.95 -24.00
N GLY A 67 -10.00 -9.99 -24.16
CA GLY A 67 -10.01 -10.83 -25.38
C GLY A 67 -10.69 -10.19 -26.60
N GLY A 68 -11.42 -9.09 -26.43
CA GLY A 68 -12.20 -8.43 -27.49
C GLY A 68 -11.58 -7.15 -28.05
N TRP A 69 -10.28 -6.92 -27.82
CA TRP A 69 -9.64 -5.65 -28.17
C TRP A 69 -9.15 -5.64 -29.62
N GLY A 70 -9.70 -4.72 -30.42
CA GLY A 70 -9.03 -4.23 -31.63
C GLY A 70 -8.01 -3.15 -31.25
N CYS A 71 -6.77 -3.26 -31.72
CA CYS A 71 -5.73 -2.25 -31.52
C CYS A 71 -6.01 -1.00 -32.37
N ALA A 72 -7.01 -0.20 -31.98
CA ALA A 72 -7.18 1.14 -32.53
C ALA A 72 -6.28 2.10 -31.75
N ALA A 73 -5.16 2.51 -32.37
CA ALA A 73 -4.23 3.46 -31.78
C ALA A 73 -4.85 4.86 -31.74
N THR A 74 -5.44 5.26 -30.61
CA THR A 74 -5.76 6.67 -30.37
C THR A 74 -4.58 7.33 -29.68
N ASN A 75 -3.72 7.97 -30.46
CA ASN A 75 -2.59 8.73 -29.96
C ASN A 75 -3.10 10.09 -29.44
N ARG A 76 -3.62 10.13 -28.21
CA ARG A 76 -3.95 11.40 -27.52
C ARG A 76 -2.94 11.62 -26.40
N MET A 77 -1.95 12.45 -26.69
CA MET A 77 -0.94 12.86 -25.72
C MET A 77 -1.53 13.99 -24.87
N SER A 78 -1.73 13.73 -23.58
CA SER A 78 -2.12 14.76 -22.63
C SER A 78 -0.91 15.65 -22.29
N PRO A 79 -1.10 16.97 -22.10
CA PRO A 79 -0.01 17.84 -21.67
C PRO A 79 0.53 17.44 -20.29
N CYS A 80 1.84 17.33 -20.15
CA CYS A 80 2.48 17.19 -18.84
C CYS A 80 2.38 18.52 -18.07
N GLN A 81 1.76 18.49 -16.89
CA GLN A 81 1.88 19.59 -15.93
C GLN A 81 3.08 19.34 -15.02
N GLN A 82 3.96 20.34 -14.90
CA GLN A 82 5.07 20.31 -13.95
C GLN A 82 4.55 20.66 -12.56
N LEU A 83 4.89 19.82 -11.58
CA LEU A 83 4.62 20.07 -10.17
C LEU A 83 5.62 21.11 -9.62
N PRO A 84 5.20 22.03 -8.73
CA PRO A 84 6.11 23.01 -8.16
C PRO A 84 7.14 22.35 -7.23
N LEU A 85 8.37 22.89 -7.21
CA LEU A 85 9.36 22.58 -6.19
C LEU A 85 8.88 23.09 -4.82
N ARG A 86 8.77 22.17 -3.85
CA ARG A 86 8.46 22.49 -2.44
C ARG A 86 9.71 22.92 -1.69
N GLY A 87 9.54 23.89 -0.79
CA GLY A 87 10.59 24.42 0.09
C GLY A 87 11.12 23.42 1.11
N VAL A 88 12.08 23.86 1.93
CA VAL A 88 12.82 23.04 2.89
C VAL A 88 11.84 22.26 3.79
N PRO A 89 11.83 20.92 3.73
CA PRO A 89 10.91 20.12 4.52
C PRO A 89 11.27 20.22 5.99
N ALA A 90 10.29 20.53 6.84
CA ALA A 90 10.42 20.39 8.29
C ALA A 90 10.76 18.92 8.63
N SER A 91 11.51 18.65 9.68
CA SER A 91 11.77 17.27 10.10
C SER A 91 10.64 16.74 10.98
N ILE A 92 10.36 15.45 10.87
CA ILE A 92 9.44 14.71 11.73
C ILE A 92 10.20 13.62 12.51
N THR A 93 9.73 13.32 13.71
CA THR A 93 10.20 12.21 14.53
C THR A 93 9.20 11.07 14.46
N VAL A 94 9.64 9.87 14.11
CA VAL A 94 8.80 8.67 14.03
C VAL A 94 9.33 7.64 15.03
N GLN A 95 8.45 7.05 15.83
CA GLN A 95 8.82 5.90 16.65
C GLN A 95 8.72 4.64 15.80
N PHE A 96 9.81 3.89 15.67
CA PHE A 96 9.86 2.66 14.88
C PHE A 96 10.27 1.48 15.76
N SER A 97 9.40 0.46 15.81
CA SER A 97 9.66 -0.75 16.57
C SER A 97 9.52 -2.00 15.70
N ILE A 98 10.34 -3.01 16.02
CA ILE A 98 10.30 -4.33 15.41
C ILE A 98 10.00 -5.35 16.51
N THR A 99 9.09 -6.27 16.25
CA THR A 99 8.64 -7.25 17.23
C THR A 99 8.47 -8.62 16.58
N ASN A 100 8.95 -9.66 17.25
CA ASN A 100 8.64 -11.04 16.92
C ASN A 100 8.07 -11.73 18.16
N THR A 101 6.85 -12.26 18.03
CA THR A 101 6.15 -13.00 19.09
C THR A 101 5.98 -14.48 18.76
N LEU A 102 6.32 -14.93 17.54
CA LEU A 102 6.03 -16.30 17.08
C LEU A 102 7.02 -17.33 17.67
N LYS A 103 8.33 -17.09 17.54
CA LYS A 103 9.41 -17.94 18.08
C LYS A 103 10.63 -17.07 18.35
N ASN A 104 11.37 -17.32 19.44
CA ASN A 104 12.54 -16.51 19.84
C ASN A 104 12.17 -15.03 19.95
N TYR A 105 11.41 -14.70 21.00
CA TYR A 105 10.88 -13.37 21.21
C TYR A 105 11.99 -12.30 21.17
N PHE A 106 11.73 -11.23 20.42
CA PHE A 106 12.53 -10.02 20.50
C PHE A 106 11.64 -8.80 20.26
N HIS A 107 12.05 -7.69 20.87
CA HIS A 107 11.45 -6.39 20.67
C HIS A 107 12.52 -5.30 20.72
N TYR A 108 12.62 -4.50 19.66
CA TYR A 108 13.52 -3.36 19.61
C TYR A 108 12.75 -2.13 19.15
N SER A 109 13.06 -0.98 19.76
CA SER A 109 12.43 0.30 19.45
C SER A 109 13.46 1.40 19.31
N THR A 110 13.20 2.37 18.43
CA THR A 110 14.03 3.56 18.25
C THR A 110 13.18 4.73 17.76
N SER A 111 13.62 5.96 18.07
CA SER A 111 13.07 7.17 17.48
C SER A 111 13.94 7.60 16.31
N VAL A 112 13.32 7.91 15.19
CA VAL A 112 14.01 8.24 13.93
C VAL A 112 13.58 9.63 13.48
N CYS A 113 14.56 10.48 13.17
CA CYS A 113 14.30 11.80 12.58
C CYS A 113 14.45 11.74 11.06
N VAL A 114 13.43 12.15 10.30
CA VAL A 114 13.46 12.22 8.83
C VAL A 114 12.80 13.50 8.34
N PRO A 115 13.13 13.98 7.12
CA PRO A 115 12.37 15.06 6.50
C PRO A 115 10.89 14.71 6.37
N ASP A 116 10.01 15.70 6.53
CA ASP A 116 8.57 15.57 6.31
C ASP A 116 8.28 15.06 4.88
N ASN A 117 7.18 14.33 4.73
CA ASN A 117 6.81 13.58 3.52
C ASN A 117 7.78 12.45 3.12
N SER A 118 8.75 12.11 3.96
CA SER A 118 9.56 10.91 3.76
C SER A 118 8.68 9.65 3.80
N LYS A 119 9.06 8.68 2.97
CA LYS A 119 8.42 7.35 2.94
C LYS A 119 8.90 6.51 4.11
N LEU A 120 8.11 5.55 4.57
CA LEU A 120 8.47 4.63 5.65
C LEU A 120 9.78 3.88 5.37
N LEU A 121 10.09 3.57 4.10
CA LEU A 121 11.38 2.99 3.72
C LEU A 121 12.57 3.88 4.14
N GLN A 122 12.42 5.21 4.13
CA GLN A 122 13.48 6.11 4.58
C GLN A 122 13.67 6.03 6.09
N VAL A 123 12.58 5.95 6.87
CA VAL A 123 12.63 5.72 8.32
C VAL A 123 13.39 4.43 8.62
N MET A 124 13.08 3.33 7.92
CA MET A 124 13.79 2.05 8.07
C MET A 124 15.28 2.16 7.73
N LYS A 125 15.64 2.89 6.66
CA LYS A 125 17.05 3.11 6.28
C LYS A 125 17.82 3.87 7.35
N VAL A 126 17.22 4.92 7.93
CA VAL A 126 17.87 5.69 9.00
C VAL A 126 18.01 4.82 10.26
N ALA A 127 16.95 4.12 10.69
CA ALA A 127 17.02 3.19 11.83
C ALA A 127 18.12 2.14 11.67
N ARG A 128 18.26 1.56 10.47
CA ARG A 128 19.34 0.63 10.13
C ARG A 128 20.72 1.28 10.25
N ASN A 129 20.89 2.51 9.76
CA ASN A 129 22.18 3.18 9.78
C ASN A 129 22.61 3.53 11.22
N GLU A 130 21.65 3.88 12.09
CA GLU A 130 21.92 4.19 13.50
C GLU A 130 22.14 2.95 14.35
N LYS A 131 21.38 1.87 14.11
CA LYS A 131 21.37 0.64 14.91
C LYS A 131 21.35 -0.59 14.00
N PRO A 132 22.44 -0.88 13.28
CA PRO A 132 22.47 -1.92 12.24
C PRO A 132 22.21 -3.32 12.77
N ASP A 133 22.67 -3.64 13.98
CA ASP A 133 22.49 -4.96 14.58
C ASP A 133 21.01 -5.31 14.76
N ASN A 134 20.20 -4.33 15.16
CA ASN A 134 18.77 -4.53 15.41
C ASN A 134 17.92 -4.28 14.17
N PHE A 135 18.20 -3.24 13.39
CA PHE A 135 17.31 -2.77 12.32
C PHE A 135 17.82 -3.08 10.91
N CYS A 136 18.76 -4.01 10.73
CA CYS A 136 19.08 -4.53 9.41
C CYS A 136 17.85 -5.13 8.73
N PHE A 137 17.67 -4.87 7.44
CA PHE A 137 16.53 -5.39 6.68
C PHE A 137 16.89 -5.64 5.22
N LYS A 138 16.12 -6.52 4.58
CA LYS A 138 16.22 -6.82 3.14
C LYS A 138 14.89 -6.52 2.45
N THR A 139 14.96 -6.14 1.18
CA THR A 139 13.78 -5.89 0.35
C THR A 139 13.89 -6.57 -1.00
N LYS A 140 12.74 -6.88 -1.60
CA LYS A 140 12.58 -7.34 -2.98
C LYS A 140 11.72 -6.33 -3.74
N LYS A 141 12.08 -6.03 -4.99
CA LYS A 141 11.27 -5.17 -5.87
C LYS A 141 10.05 -5.96 -6.39
N THR A 142 8.88 -5.35 -6.34
CA THR A 142 7.62 -5.89 -6.88
C THR A 142 6.89 -4.82 -7.69
N SER A 143 5.81 -5.17 -8.39
CA SER A 143 4.94 -4.20 -9.09
C SER A 143 4.28 -3.19 -8.13
N TRP A 144 4.14 -3.57 -6.85
CA TRP A 144 3.63 -2.69 -5.78
C TRP A 144 4.72 -1.85 -5.10
N GLY A 145 5.99 -2.05 -5.48
CA GLY A 145 7.15 -1.39 -4.88
C GLY A 145 8.00 -2.32 -4.02
N PRO A 146 8.82 -1.78 -3.11
CA PRO A 146 9.72 -2.56 -2.26
C PRO A 146 8.92 -3.35 -1.21
N PHE A 147 9.04 -4.67 -1.26
CA PHE A 147 8.49 -5.59 -0.27
C PHE A 147 9.59 -5.99 0.72
N VAL A 148 9.31 -5.87 2.01
CA VAL A 148 10.28 -6.21 3.08
C VAL A 148 10.26 -7.71 3.29
N THR A 149 11.39 -8.37 3.00
CA THR A 149 11.51 -9.83 3.09
C THR A 149 12.12 -10.29 4.40
N SER A 150 12.90 -9.44 5.07
CA SER A 150 13.56 -9.77 6.33
C SER A 150 13.88 -8.51 7.13
N ILE A 151 13.81 -8.61 8.46
CA ILE A 151 14.26 -7.62 9.43
C ILE A 151 15.00 -8.37 10.55
N HIS A 152 16.11 -7.83 11.06
CA HIS A 152 16.94 -8.43 12.09
C HIS A 152 17.35 -9.88 11.77
N GLY A 153 17.72 -10.12 10.51
CA GLY A 153 18.08 -11.47 10.02
C GLY A 153 16.92 -12.47 9.90
N LEU A 154 15.73 -12.18 10.43
CA LEU A 154 14.56 -13.03 10.36
C LEU A 154 13.79 -12.78 9.07
N ALA A 155 13.71 -13.78 8.20
CA ALA A 155 13.02 -13.71 6.93
C ALA A 155 11.61 -14.30 7.00
N GLY A 156 10.68 -13.74 6.22
CA GLY A 156 9.40 -14.39 5.95
C GLY A 156 9.58 -15.65 5.10
N ASN A 157 8.66 -16.59 5.24
CA ASN A 157 8.70 -17.89 4.57
C ASN A 157 7.31 -18.24 4.02
N GLU A 158 7.22 -18.54 2.72
CA GLU A 158 5.96 -18.84 2.05
C GLU A 158 5.34 -20.17 2.51
N THR A 159 6.17 -21.19 2.76
CA THR A 159 5.74 -22.51 3.25
C THR A 159 5.22 -22.42 4.68
N GLU A 160 5.91 -21.67 5.54
CA GLU A 160 5.49 -21.44 6.93
C GLU A 160 4.43 -20.33 7.06
N ARG A 161 4.08 -19.68 5.94
CA ARG A 161 3.13 -18.56 5.86
C ARG A 161 3.48 -17.42 6.81
N THR A 162 4.76 -17.09 6.93
CA THR A 162 5.27 -16.03 7.80
C THR A 162 5.74 -14.81 7.01
N TYR A 163 5.55 -13.61 7.56
CA TYR A 163 5.91 -12.35 6.91
C TYR A 163 6.05 -11.20 7.93
N TRP A 164 6.56 -10.06 7.47
CA TRP A 164 6.61 -8.82 8.24
C TRP A 164 5.39 -7.94 7.93
N GLN A 165 4.50 -7.80 8.91
CA GLN A 165 3.32 -6.94 8.82
C GLN A 165 3.60 -5.58 9.47
N PHE A 166 3.19 -4.49 8.82
CA PHE A 166 3.41 -3.14 9.33
C PHE A 166 2.11 -2.53 9.86
N PHE A 167 2.22 -1.78 10.95
CA PHE A 167 1.12 -1.12 11.63
C PHE A 167 1.45 0.34 11.92
N SER A 168 0.42 1.18 11.90
CA SER A 168 0.40 2.48 12.55
C SER A 168 -0.37 2.32 13.86
N CYS A 169 0.34 2.40 14.99
CA CYS A 169 -0.16 1.98 16.29
C CYS A 169 -0.78 0.57 16.19
N TRP A 170 -2.11 0.46 16.27
CA TRP A 170 -2.84 -0.82 16.25
C TRP A 170 -3.44 -1.18 14.89
N SER A 171 -3.36 -0.29 13.90
CA SER A 171 -4.01 -0.49 12.59
C SER A 171 -3.01 -0.94 11.53
N PRO A 172 -3.27 -2.04 10.80
CA PRO A 172 -2.37 -2.50 9.75
C PRO A 172 -2.32 -1.47 8.62
N LEU A 173 -1.12 -1.19 8.14
CA LEU A 173 -0.92 -0.27 7.03
C LEU A 173 -1.59 -0.83 5.77
N GLN A 174 -2.24 0.06 5.02
CA GLN A 174 -2.86 -0.27 3.73
C GLN A 174 -1.90 -0.03 2.56
N GLU A 175 -0.72 0.53 2.83
CA GLU A 175 0.31 0.87 1.85
C GLU A 175 1.64 0.20 2.19
N GLY A 176 2.44 -0.10 1.16
CA GLY A 176 3.79 -0.61 1.35
C GLY A 176 4.76 0.47 1.84
N VAL A 177 5.92 0.03 2.36
CA VAL A 177 6.97 0.92 2.91
C VAL A 177 7.51 1.94 1.89
N GLY A 178 7.39 1.65 0.59
CA GLY A 178 7.80 2.56 -0.49
C GLY A 178 6.79 3.64 -0.86
N THR A 179 5.60 3.63 -0.25
CA THR A 179 4.50 4.56 -0.53
C THR A 179 4.04 5.27 0.73
N TYR A 180 3.87 4.53 1.84
CA TYR A 180 3.39 5.06 3.11
C TYR A 180 4.26 6.21 3.62
N LYS A 181 3.61 7.31 4.04
CA LYS A 181 4.26 8.50 4.61
C LYS A 181 3.86 8.64 6.09
N PRO A 182 4.75 8.29 7.03
CA PRO A 182 4.48 8.49 8.45
C PRO A 182 4.30 9.97 8.81
N LYS A 183 3.54 10.23 9.87
CA LYS A 183 3.33 11.54 10.47
C LYS A 183 4.28 11.77 11.65
N ASN A 184 4.40 13.02 12.06
CA ASN A 184 5.17 13.37 13.24
C ASN A 184 4.60 12.67 14.49
N TRP A 185 5.50 12.10 15.29
CA TRP A 185 5.24 11.28 16.47
C TRP A 185 4.44 10.00 16.24
N GLU A 186 4.28 9.59 14.99
CA GLU A 186 3.60 8.34 14.67
C GLU A 186 4.44 7.13 15.14
N HIS A 187 3.77 6.14 15.73
CA HIS A 187 4.39 4.87 16.11
C HIS A 187 4.14 3.82 15.04
N ILE A 188 5.20 3.50 14.29
CA ILE A 188 5.21 2.43 13.30
C ILE A 188 5.76 1.16 13.90
N GLN A 189 5.01 0.06 13.76
CA GLN A 189 5.40 -1.25 14.24
C GLN A 189 5.56 -2.20 13.06
N ALA A 190 6.69 -2.89 12.96
CA ALA A 190 6.85 -4.06 12.10
C ALA A 190 6.78 -5.30 12.99
N ILE A 191 5.75 -6.12 12.80
CA ILE A 191 5.50 -7.31 13.60
C ILE A 191 5.66 -8.54 12.71
N PHE A 192 6.47 -9.50 13.13
CA PHE A 192 6.59 -10.78 12.45
C PHE A 192 5.33 -11.60 12.71
N SER A 193 4.62 -11.98 11.65
CA SER A 193 3.24 -12.47 11.69
C SER A 193 3.02 -13.62 10.72
N THR A 194 1.87 -14.26 10.82
CA THR A 194 1.40 -15.31 9.89
C THR A 194 0.18 -14.86 9.10
N TYR A 195 -0.06 -15.45 7.92
CA TYR A 195 -1.26 -15.24 7.09
C TYR A 195 -1.94 -16.55 6.72
#